data_AF-A0A0Q4K1D0-F1
#
_entry.id   AF-A0A0Q4K1D0-F1
#
_cell.length_a   1.000
_cell.length_b   1.000
_cell.length_c   1.000
_cell.angle_alpha   90.00
_cell.angle_beta   90.00
_cell.angle_gamma   90.00
#
_symmetry.space_group_name_H-M   'P 1'
#
loop_
_entity.id
_entity.type
_entity.pdbx_description
1 polymer ?
#
loop_
_entity_poly.entity_id
_entity_poly.type
_entity_poly.pdbx_seq_one_letter_code
_entity_poly.pdbx_strand_id
1 'polypeptide(L)'
;MTEAMWEAYIGEDLPAPGDTDRARIERAVGARLPDDYWALVVAHQGQTLGSDPIAVPEQGEVDFGVLLLALSPATAGDDASYCVERCLENLQDYYPAGLLPFADDTGGNYWAFDFRRDSNQPEVVFIDHEIEGGEGVTPVASDFAGFQAKWAGMTA
;
A
#
# COMPACT_ATOMS: atom_id res chain seq x y z
N MET A 1 1.19 -12.18 -22.41
CA MET A 1 1.16 -10.76 -22.04
C MET A 1 -0.15 -10.54 -21.33
N THR A 2 -0.18 -10.72 -20.03
CA THR A 2 -1.27 -10.25 -19.18
C THR A 2 -0.77 -8.92 -18.65
N GLU A 3 -1.26 -7.84 -19.25
CA GLU A 3 -1.08 -6.50 -18.72
C GLU A 3 -1.76 -6.47 -17.35
N ALA A 4 -1.12 -5.86 -16.34
CA ALA A 4 -1.70 -5.68 -15.03
C ALA A 4 -3.09 -5.03 -15.17
N MET A 5 -4.14 -5.77 -14.84
CA MET A 5 -5.52 -5.32 -15.02
C MET A 5 -6.07 -4.88 -13.67
N TRP A 6 -6.47 -3.61 -13.58
CA TRP A 6 -7.10 -3.10 -12.38
C TRP A 6 -8.61 -3.35 -12.44
N GLU A 7 -9.15 -3.93 -11.38
CA GLU A 7 -10.56 -4.29 -11.27
C GLU A 7 -11.23 -3.50 -10.14
N ALA A 8 -12.48 -3.08 -10.34
CA ALA A 8 -13.25 -2.39 -9.32
C ALA A 8 -13.46 -3.32 -8.11
N TYR A 9 -13.22 -2.80 -6.90
CA TYR A 9 -13.38 -3.54 -5.65
C TYR A 9 -14.14 -2.71 -4.60
N ILE A 10 -13.71 -1.48 -4.37
CA ILE A 10 -14.40 -0.50 -3.51
C ILE A 10 -15.07 0.56 -4.38
N GLY A 11 -16.30 0.95 -3.99
CA GLY A 11 -17.07 2.11 -4.46
C GLY A 11 -16.78 2.63 -5.88
N GLU A 12 -17.71 2.42 -6.82
CA GLU A 12 -17.51 2.82 -8.23
C GLU A 12 -17.45 4.35 -8.47
N ASP A 13 -17.89 5.17 -7.51
CA ASP A 13 -18.06 6.63 -7.65
C ASP A 13 -17.19 7.45 -6.68
N LEU A 14 -16.03 6.93 -6.27
CA LEU A 14 -15.12 7.68 -5.41
C LEU A 14 -14.47 8.86 -6.17
N PRO A 15 -14.36 10.05 -5.55
CA PRO A 15 -13.64 11.16 -6.17
C PRO A 15 -12.14 10.81 -6.29
N ALA A 16 -11.49 11.33 -7.35
CA ALA A 16 -10.04 11.24 -7.45
C ALA A 16 -9.37 11.98 -6.27
N PRO A 17 -8.32 11.41 -5.66
CA PRO A 17 -7.63 12.04 -4.56
C PRO A 17 -6.77 13.20 -5.08
N GLY A 18 -6.65 14.26 -4.28
CA GLY A 18 -5.95 15.50 -4.68
C GLY A 18 -4.72 15.82 -3.84
N ASP A 19 -4.10 16.97 -4.12
CA ASP A 19 -2.91 17.44 -3.39
C ASP A 19 -3.15 17.57 -1.87
N THR A 20 -4.37 17.91 -1.47
CA THR A 20 -4.76 17.98 -0.05
C THR A 20 -4.71 16.60 0.61
N ASP A 21 -5.13 15.54 -0.09
CA ASP A 21 -5.06 14.17 0.39
C ASP A 21 -3.61 13.70 0.49
N ARG A 22 -2.82 13.96 -0.56
CA ARG A 22 -1.37 13.67 -0.57
C ARG A 22 -0.68 14.33 0.62
N ALA A 23 -0.87 15.63 0.80
CA ALA A 23 -0.24 16.40 1.86
C ALA A 23 -0.68 15.97 3.27
N ARG A 24 -1.89 15.41 3.40
CA ARG A 24 -2.37 14.84 4.66
C ARG A 24 -1.65 13.54 4.99
N ILE A 25 -1.54 12.62 4.02
CA ILE A 25 -0.83 11.35 4.19
C ILE A 25 0.67 11.58 4.44
N GLU A 26 1.32 12.43 3.65
CA GLU A 26 2.73 12.79 3.83
C GLU A 26 3.01 13.38 5.22
N ARG A 27 2.07 14.18 5.76
CA ARG A 27 2.16 14.70 7.13
C ARG A 27 2.03 13.61 8.19
N ALA A 28 1.16 12.62 7.98
CA ALA A 28 0.94 11.54 8.92
C ALA A 28 2.20 10.68 9.11
N VAL A 29 2.93 10.41 8.03
CA VAL A 29 4.18 9.63 8.06
C VAL A 29 5.44 10.50 8.23
N GLY A 30 5.34 11.82 8.01
CA GLY A 30 6.47 12.74 8.09
C GLY A 30 7.48 12.60 6.93
N ALA A 31 7.05 12.06 5.80
CA ALA A 31 7.88 11.78 4.63
C ALA A 31 7.14 12.06 3.32
N ARG A 32 7.87 12.20 2.21
CA ARG A 32 7.28 12.43 0.88
C ARG A 32 6.89 11.10 0.27
N LEU A 33 5.70 11.02 -0.34
CA LEU A 33 5.28 9.83 -1.07
C LEU A 33 6.03 9.72 -2.42
N PRO A 34 6.37 8.51 -2.87
CA PRO A 34 6.86 8.30 -4.24
C PRO A 34 5.86 8.84 -5.27
N ASP A 35 6.36 9.51 -6.31
CA ASP A 35 5.51 10.18 -7.31
C ASP A 35 4.78 9.17 -8.22
N ASP A 36 5.43 8.05 -8.50
CA ASP A 36 4.88 6.91 -9.24
C ASP A 36 3.77 6.18 -8.45
N TYR A 37 3.94 6.02 -7.13
CA TYR A 37 2.87 5.56 -6.25
C TYR A 37 1.66 6.51 -6.27
N TRP A 38 1.90 7.82 -6.18
CA TRP A 38 0.80 8.78 -6.19
C TRP A 38 0.04 8.77 -7.52
N ALA A 39 0.74 8.65 -8.65
CA ALA A 39 0.10 8.51 -9.95
C ALA A 39 -0.80 7.27 -10.03
N LEU A 40 -0.36 6.16 -9.43
CA LEU A 40 -1.10 4.90 -9.35
C LEU A 40 -2.35 5.04 -8.45
N VAL A 41 -2.23 5.71 -7.30
CA VAL A 41 -3.37 6.04 -6.42
C VAL A 41 -4.41 6.90 -7.10
N VAL A 42 -4.01 7.94 -7.84
CA VAL A 42 -4.94 8.81 -8.57
C VAL A 42 -5.74 8.03 -9.61
N ALA A 43 -5.13 7.04 -10.23
CA ALA A 43 -5.75 6.24 -11.28
C ALA A 43 -6.59 5.06 -10.74
N HIS A 44 -6.18 4.45 -9.62
CA HIS A 44 -6.61 3.10 -9.26
C HIS A 44 -6.96 2.89 -7.78
N GLN A 45 -7.04 3.94 -6.94
CA GLN A 45 -7.42 3.73 -5.54
C GLN A 45 -8.72 2.94 -5.42
N GLY A 46 -8.78 2.03 -4.46
CA GLY A 46 -9.94 1.17 -4.22
C GLY A 46 -10.10 0.02 -5.23
N GLN A 47 -9.17 -0.12 -6.18
CA GLN A 47 -9.16 -1.22 -7.14
C GLN A 47 -8.21 -2.33 -6.70
N THR A 48 -8.50 -3.54 -7.14
CA THR A 48 -7.58 -4.68 -6.99
C THR A 48 -6.70 -4.82 -8.22
N LEU A 49 -5.50 -5.34 -8.01
CA LEU A 49 -4.58 -5.66 -9.09
C LEU A 49 -4.76 -7.13 -9.47
N GLY A 50 -5.31 -7.38 -10.67
CA GLY A 50 -5.34 -8.70 -11.30
C GLY A 50 -3.97 -9.09 -11.85
N SER A 51 -2.96 -9.18 -10.98
CA SER A 51 -1.61 -9.67 -11.29
C SER A 51 -1.38 -11.05 -10.69
N ASP A 52 -0.28 -11.68 -11.12
CA ASP A 52 0.25 -12.83 -10.39
C ASP A 52 0.63 -12.44 -8.95
N PRO A 53 0.59 -13.40 -8.01
CA PRO A 53 1.05 -13.17 -6.64
C PRO A 53 2.50 -12.70 -6.59
N ILE A 54 2.82 -11.91 -5.57
CA ILE A 54 4.15 -11.35 -5.34
C ILE A 54 4.89 -12.25 -4.36
N ALA A 55 6.11 -12.63 -4.72
CA ALA A 55 6.97 -13.40 -3.82
C ALA A 55 7.45 -12.56 -2.63
N VAL A 56 7.11 -13.01 -1.43
CA VAL A 56 7.53 -12.47 -0.13
C VAL A 56 8.48 -13.48 0.55
N PRO A 57 9.68 -13.06 0.97
CA PRO A 57 10.61 -13.93 1.67
C PRO A 57 9.96 -14.65 2.86
N GLU A 58 10.16 -15.96 2.97
CA GLU A 58 9.66 -16.81 4.07
C GLU A 58 8.13 -16.96 4.21
N GLN A 59 7.35 -16.10 3.55
CA GLN A 59 5.88 -16.09 3.55
C GLN A 59 5.28 -16.68 2.25
N GLY A 60 6.06 -16.75 1.17
CA GLY A 60 5.63 -17.38 -0.09
C GLY A 60 5.03 -16.38 -1.07
N GLU A 61 4.01 -16.79 -1.80
CA GLU A 61 3.33 -15.97 -2.81
C GLU A 61 2.10 -15.29 -2.18
N VAL A 62 2.04 -13.96 -2.24
CA VAL A 62 0.98 -13.15 -1.64
C VAL A 62 0.35 -12.22 -2.67
N ASP A 63 -0.97 -12.16 -2.70
CA ASP A 63 -1.70 -11.27 -3.60
C ASP A 63 -1.49 -9.80 -3.24
N PHE A 64 -1.51 -8.94 -4.25
CA PHE A 64 -1.50 -7.50 -4.02
C PHE A 64 -2.73 -7.04 -3.22
N GLY A 65 -3.87 -7.67 -3.48
CA GLY A 65 -5.17 -7.29 -2.92
C GLY A 65 -5.64 -5.95 -3.46
N VAL A 66 -6.07 -5.05 -2.57
CA VAL A 66 -6.66 -3.76 -2.89
C VAL A 66 -5.73 -2.60 -2.61
N LEU A 67 -5.63 -1.66 -3.56
CA LEU A 67 -4.95 -0.39 -3.34
C LEU A 67 -5.77 0.49 -2.39
N LEU A 68 -5.19 0.89 -1.26
CA LEU A 68 -5.89 1.65 -0.23
C LEU A 68 -6.35 3.03 -0.73
N LEU A 69 -7.44 3.52 -0.14
CA LEU A 69 -7.99 4.83 -0.44
C LEU A 69 -7.10 5.92 0.14
N ALA A 70 -6.67 6.84 -0.72
CA ALA A 70 -5.99 8.05 -0.27
C ALA A 70 -6.96 9.11 0.25
N LEU A 71 -8.27 8.98 -0.01
CA LEU A 71 -9.30 9.87 0.50
C LEU A 71 -9.36 9.88 2.03
N SER A 72 -9.81 11.01 2.61
CA SER A 72 -10.09 11.05 4.04
C SER A 72 -11.24 10.11 4.41
N PRO A 73 -11.27 9.54 5.63
CA PRO A 73 -12.39 8.71 6.10
C PRO A 73 -13.76 9.38 5.97
N ALA A 74 -13.84 10.70 6.15
CA ALA A 74 -15.07 11.45 6.00
C ALA A 74 -15.56 11.52 4.53
N THR A 75 -14.63 11.48 3.57
CA THR A 75 -14.93 11.46 2.14
C THR A 75 -15.28 10.06 1.65
N ALA A 76 -14.59 9.04 2.17
CA ALA A 76 -14.80 7.64 1.81
C ALA A 76 -16.13 7.06 2.34
N GLY A 77 -16.68 7.63 3.42
CA GLY A 77 -17.98 7.20 3.94
C GLY A 77 -17.94 5.77 4.47
N ASP A 78 -18.77 4.89 3.91
CA ASP A 78 -18.87 3.48 4.33
C ASP A 78 -17.58 2.68 4.05
N ASP A 79 -16.77 3.14 3.09
CA ASP A 79 -15.51 2.51 2.70
C ASP A 79 -14.31 3.01 3.52
N ALA A 80 -14.55 3.80 4.57
CA ALA A 80 -13.51 4.42 5.38
C ALA A 80 -12.49 3.44 5.97
N SER A 81 -12.84 2.16 6.17
CA SER A 81 -11.91 1.14 6.67
C SER A 81 -10.73 0.90 5.72
N TYR A 82 -10.89 1.19 4.44
CA TYR A 82 -9.83 1.08 3.43
C TYR A 82 -9.04 2.38 3.23
N CYS A 83 -9.30 3.42 4.02
CA CYS A 83 -8.46 4.62 3.99
C CYS A 83 -7.09 4.32 4.59
N VAL A 84 -6.03 4.81 3.93
CA VAL A 84 -4.64 4.72 4.41
C VAL A 84 -4.50 5.12 5.88
N GLU A 85 -5.22 6.14 6.32
CA GLU A 85 -5.20 6.60 7.72
C GLU A 85 -5.77 5.59 8.70
N ARG A 86 -6.84 4.87 8.34
CA ARG A 86 -7.42 3.82 9.21
C ARG A 86 -6.48 2.63 9.31
N CYS A 87 -5.90 2.23 8.18
CA CYS A 87 -4.90 1.18 8.18
C CYS A 87 -3.67 1.58 9.00
N LEU A 88 -3.21 2.83 8.91
CA LEU A 88 -2.12 3.35 9.73
C LEU A 88 -2.46 3.35 11.23
N GLU A 89 -3.67 3.79 11.61
CA GLU A 89 -4.18 3.73 12.99
C GLU A 89 -4.18 2.30 13.54
N ASN A 90 -4.53 1.31 12.70
CA ASN A 90 -4.51 -0.10 13.09
C ASN A 90 -3.09 -0.64 13.34
N LEU A 91 -2.07 -0.05 12.73
CA LEU A 91 -0.68 -0.50 12.87
C LEU A 91 0.08 0.19 14.01
N GLN A 92 -0.29 1.42 14.36
CA GLN A 92 0.55 2.31 15.19
C GLN A 92 0.89 1.78 16.59
N ASP A 93 0.02 0.94 17.17
CA ASP A 93 0.20 0.39 18.53
C ASP A 93 1.01 -0.92 18.53
N TYR A 94 1.12 -1.58 17.37
CA TYR A 94 1.68 -2.93 17.24
C TYR A 94 2.99 -2.96 16.46
N TYR A 95 3.24 -1.97 15.59
CA TYR A 95 4.40 -1.95 14.71
C TYR A 95 5.26 -0.69 14.89
N PRO A 96 6.54 -0.73 14.49
CA PRO A 96 7.41 0.45 14.54
C PRO A 96 6.84 1.63 13.73
N ALA A 97 6.98 2.84 14.26
CA ALA A 97 6.64 4.06 13.53
C ALA A 97 7.48 4.23 12.24
N GLY A 98 6.93 4.94 11.26
CA GLY A 98 7.56 5.16 9.95
C GLY A 98 7.15 4.16 8.87
N LEU A 99 6.19 3.28 9.18
CA LEU A 99 5.51 2.43 8.19
C LEU A 99 4.26 3.14 7.67
N LEU A 100 3.99 3.01 6.38
CA LEU A 100 2.77 3.53 5.76
C LEU A 100 2.14 2.45 4.88
N PRO A 101 0.99 1.86 5.28
CA PRO A 101 0.29 0.89 4.46
C PRO A 101 -0.25 1.58 3.20
N PHE A 102 -0.16 0.89 2.07
CA PHE A 102 -0.68 1.39 0.80
C PHE A 102 -1.56 0.38 0.06
N ALA A 103 -1.48 -0.91 0.39
CA ALA A 103 -2.40 -1.93 -0.10
C ALA A 103 -2.72 -2.95 1.00
N ASP A 104 -3.89 -3.56 0.92
CA ASP A 104 -4.40 -4.60 1.83
C ASP A 104 -4.62 -5.88 1.04
N ASP A 105 -4.03 -7.00 1.46
CA ASP A 105 -4.13 -8.28 0.76
C ASP A 105 -5.51 -8.95 0.89
N THR A 106 -6.47 -8.29 1.54
CA THR A 106 -7.83 -8.73 1.93
C THR A 106 -7.88 -9.81 3.00
N GLY A 107 -6.71 -10.26 3.47
CA GLY A 107 -6.52 -11.13 4.64
C GLY A 107 -6.16 -10.36 5.91
N GLY A 108 -6.01 -9.03 5.83
CA GLY A 108 -5.61 -8.16 6.94
C GLY A 108 -4.12 -7.84 6.97
N ASN A 109 -3.32 -8.40 6.05
CA ASN A 109 -1.92 -8.02 5.89
C ASN A 109 -1.78 -6.80 4.99
N TYR A 110 -0.66 -6.10 5.11
CA TYR A 110 -0.44 -4.87 4.36
C TYR A 110 0.84 -4.89 3.55
N TRP A 111 0.77 -4.35 2.33
CA TRP A 111 1.94 -3.80 1.65
C TRP A 111 2.15 -2.38 2.15
N ALA A 112 3.38 -2.05 2.55
CA ALA A 112 3.68 -0.78 3.17
C ALA A 112 5.01 -0.19 2.69
N PHE A 113 5.11 1.14 2.75
CA PHE A 113 6.38 1.85 2.66
C PHE A 113 7.07 1.85 4.02
N ASP A 114 8.37 1.61 4.02
CA ASP A 114 9.23 1.75 5.20
C ASP A 114 10.17 2.95 5.05
N PHE A 115 9.83 4.03 5.78
CA PHE A 115 10.60 5.28 5.79
C PHE A 115 11.64 5.33 6.92
N ARG A 116 11.82 4.26 7.71
CA ARG A 116 12.71 4.29 8.89
C ARG A 116 14.18 4.46 8.52
N ARG A 117 14.56 4.03 7.32
CA ARG A 117 15.95 4.10 6.81
C ARG A 117 16.19 5.33 5.93
N ASP A 118 15.27 5.62 5.00
CA ASP A 118 15.34 6.76 4.09
C ASP A 118 13.94 7.35 3.88
N SER A 119 13.80 8.64 4.16
CA SER A 119 12.54 9.38 4.02
C SER A 119 12.22 9.83 2.59
N ASN A 120 13.18 9.73 1.67
CA ASN A 120 13.03 10.13 0.26
C ASN A 120 12.90 8.93 -0.68
N GLN A 121 13.38 7.76 -0.27
CA GLN A 121 13.32 6.51 -1.03
C GLN A 121 12.94 5.37 -0.08
N PRO A 122 11.66 5.25 0.29
CA PRO A 122 11.23 4.18 1.17
C PRO A 122 11.40 2.81 0.50
N GLU A 123 11.79 1.83 1.29
CA GLU A 123 11.70 0.43 0.90
C GLU A 123 10.22 0.00 0.88
N VAL A 124 9.90 -1.06 0.15
CA VAL A 124 8.59 -1.71 0.22
C VAL A 124 8.71 -2.96 1.07
N VAL A 125 7.82 -3.07 2.06
CA VAL A 125 7.73 -4.18 3.01
C VAL A 125 6.34 -4.82 2.95
N PHE A 126 6.27 -6.06 3.41
CA PHE A 126 5.03 -6.75 3.73
C PHE A 126 4.89 -6.85 5.25
N ILE A 127 3.69 -6.55 5.75
CA ILE A 127 3.36 -6.58 7.18
C ILE A 127 2.41 -7.74 7.44
N ASP A 128 2.89 -8.72 8.19
CA ASP A 128 2.11 -9.85 8.70
C ASP A 128 1.33 -9.41 9.94
N HIS A 129 0.01 -9.37 9.82
CA HIS A 129 -0.85 -8.91 10.93
C HIS A 129 -0.92 -9.90 12.10
N GLU A 130 -0.46 -11.15 11.91
CA GLU A 130 -0.42 -12.16 12.97
C GLU A 130 0.85 -12.05 13.85
N ILE A 131 1.84 -11.25 13.42
CA ILE A 131 3.13 -11.09 14.11
C ILE A 131 3.35 -9.61 14.46
N GLU A 132 3.27 -9.27 15.75
CA GLU A 132 3.49 -7.90 16.22
C GLU A 132 4.98 -7.49 16.15
N GLY A 133 5.21 -6.18 16.08
CA GLY A 133 6.54 -5.59 16.15
C GLY A 133 7.33 -5.69 14.86
N GLY A 134 8.65 -5.47 14.95
CA GLY A 134 9.53 -5.49 13.78
C GLY A 134 9.70 -6.88 13.14
N GLU A 135 9.32 -7.95 13.84
CA GLU A 135 9.42 -9.34 13.35
C GLU A 135 8.33 -9.65 12.30
N GLY A 136 7.19 -8.96 12.35
CA GLY A 136 6.14 -9.07 11.33
C GLY A 136 6.37 -8.23 10.08
N VAL A 137 7.54 -7.60 9.93
CA VAL A 137 7.84 -6.69 8.81
C VAL A 137 8.92 -7.30 7.92
N THR A 138 8.52 -7.77 6.74
CA THR A 138 9.41 -8.42 5.77
C THR A 138 9.78 -7.47 4.64
N PRO A 139 11.07 -7.17 4.39
CA PRO A 139 11.50 -6.40 3.23
C PRO A 139 11.23 -7.14 1.90
N VAL A 140 10.68 -6.43 0.92
CA VAL A 140 10.26 -7.01 -0.37
C VAL A 140 11.03 -6.38 -1.54
N ALA A 141 11.16 -5.05 -1.55
CA ALA A 141 11.89 -4.31 -2.58
C ALA A 141 12.56 -3.06 -1.98
N SER A 142 13.63 -2.59 -2.63
CA SER A 142 14.39 -1.40 -2.21
C SER A 142 13.66 -0.08 -2.47
N ASP A 143 12.69 -0.08 -3.38
CA ASP A 143 11.87 1.07 -3.74
C ASP A 143 10.57 0.60 -4.44
N PHE A 144 9.66 1.56 -4.70
CA PHE A 144 8.38 1.27 -5.35
C PHE A 144 8.55 0.75 -6.79
N ALA A 145 9.50 1.27 -7.55
CA ALA A 145 9.75 0.82 -8.92
C ALA A 145 10.21 -0.65 -8.96
N GLY A 146 11.11 -1.05 -8.06
CA GLY A 146 11.55 -2.44 -7.90
C GLY A 146 10.42 -3.36 -7.42
N PHE A 147 9.47 -2.84 -6.66
CA PHE A 147 8.26 -3.57 -6.28
C PHE A 147 7.32 -3.74 -7.48
N GLN A 148 7.06 -2.69 -8.27
CA GLN A 148 6.24 -2.75 -9.48
C GLN A 148 6.77 -3.77 -10.50
N ALA A 149 8.10 -3.89 -10.61
CA ALA A 149 8.71 -4.88 -11.49
C ALA A 149 8.32 -6.33 -11.13
N LYS A 150 7.96 -6.62 -9.87
CA LYS A 150 7.61 -7.97 -9.40
C LYS A 150 6.23 -8.43 -9.87
N TRP A 151 5.26 -7.52 -10.01
CA TRP A 151 3.94 -7.85 -10.56
C TRP A 151 3.81 -7.57 -12.07
N ALA A 152 4.74 -6.78 -12.64
CA ALA A 152 4.77 -6.50 -14.08
C ALA A 152 5.42 -7.62 -14.90
N GLY A 153 6.10 -8.57 -14.25
CA GLY A 153 6.60 -9.76 -14.91
C GLY A 153 7.58 -10.57 -14.07
N MET A 154 7.19 -11.81 -13.75
CA MET A 154 8.13 -12.92 -13.96
C MET A 154 8.43 -12.99 -15.45
N THR A 155 9.52 -12.36 -15.88
CA THR A 155 10.20 -12.71 -17.12
C THR A 155 11.67 -12.95 -16.82
N ALA A 156 12.04 -14.22 -16.75
CA ALA A 156 13.40 -14.69 -16.98
C ALA A 156 13.80 -14.45 -18.45
#